data_AF-A0A2M9PC47-F1
#
_entry.id   AF-A0A2M9PC47-F1
#
_cell.length_a   1.000
_cell.length_b   1.000
_cell.length_c   1.000
_cell.angle_alpha   90.00
_cell.angle_beta   90.00
_cell.angle_gamma   90.00
#
_symmetry.space_group_name_H-M   'P 1'
#
loop_
_entity.id
_entity.type
_entity.pdbx_description
1 polymer ?
#
loop_
_entity_poly.entity_id
_entity_poly.type
_entity_poly.pdbx_seq_one_letter_code
_entity_poly.pdbx_strand_id
1 'polypeptide(L)'
;MAFSTTPSEGADRLRATAEGQTINALGGNDWIGSTFDASTLYGGLGHDRITVSLDLDEPSANDSQRSSTIYGGNGNDTLVSDFTVRSTDEQPEFSFNFISLQSGGNGNDNIYISALGVDAFYPIGTFSFNVFGGAGDDTIWIDAGGPGVYNHNVVDAGSGADIVYVSFEASSEWGGSTNEIYAGAGDDDVTIGGEAAWMDGPNENAAWGEDGNDRIEVVTYAALSINKLYGGAGDDIIIADGVSAGDPGGSLESSAWGGDGNDTISLIGRGGSLSDD
;
A
#
# COMPACT_ATOMS: atom_id res chain seq x y z
N MET A 1 8.43 9.94 -29.46
CA MET A 1 7.48 11.08 -29.51
C MET A 1 7.72 11.93 -28.27
N ALA A 2 7.67 13.26 -28.41
CA ALA A 2 7.95 14.20 -27.32
C ALA A 2 6.74 14.33 -26.38
N PHE A 3 6.97 14.73 -25.12
CA PHE A 3 5.91 15.05 -24.17
C PHE A 3 5.19 16.35 -24.58
N SER A 4 3.86 16.35 -24.50
CA SER A 4 3.00 17.54 -24.61
C SER A 4 2.81 18.17 -23.23
N THR A 5 2.62 19.47 -23.18
CA THR A 5 2.19 20.21 -21.98
C THR A 5 0.73 20.68 -22.08
N THR A 6 0.06 20.34 -23.18
CA THR A 6 -1.32 20.75 -23.45
C THR A 6 -2.16 19.49 -23.60
N PRO A 7 -3.03 19.20 -22.61
CA PRO A 7 -4.02 18.13 -22.68
C PRO A 7 -5.01 18.32 -23.82
N SER A 8 -5.57 17.22 -24.30
CA SER A 8 -6.59 17.15 -25.35
C SER A 8 -7.62 16.06 -25.03
N GLU A 9 -8.64 15.89 -25.89
CA GLU A 9 -9.63 14.80 -25.74
C GLU A 9 -9.19 13.51 -26.46
N GLY A 10 -7.90 13.40 -26.81
CA GLY A 10 -7.32 12.21 -27.42
C GLY A 10 -6.00 11.85 -26.76
N ALA A 11 -5.49 10.66 -27.07
CA ALA A 11 -4.30 10.10 -26.42
C ALA A 11 -3.08 11.05 -26.41
N ASP A 12 -2.67 11.41 -25.21
CA ASP A 12 -1.60 12.34 -24.89
C ASP A 12 -0.42 11.67 -24.17
N ARG A 13 0.73 12.34 -24.21
CA ARG A 13 1.88 12.03 -23.36
C ARG A 13 2.26 13.25 -22.56
N LEU A 14 1.90 13.27 -21.29
CA LEU A 14 2.03 14.42 -20.40
C LEU A 14 3.11 14.17 -19.36
N ARG A 15 3.78 15.23 -18.92
CA ARG A 15 4.75 15.15 -17.84
C ARG A 15 4.68 16.37 -16.95
N ALA A 16 4.73 16.17 -15.63
CA ALA A 16 4.96 17.25 -14.70
C ALA A 16 6.35 17.85 -14.92
N THR A 17 6.45 19.15 -14.69
CA THR A 17 7.61 20.00 -14.95
C THR A 17 8.05 20.78 -13.72
N ALA A 18 7.26 20.72 -12.63
CA ALA A 18 7.53 21.36 -11.37
C ALA A 18 6.81 20.62 -10.22
N GLU A 19 7.28 20.86 -9.00
CA GLU A 19 6.61 20.45 -7.76
C GLU A 19 5.23 21.09 -7.63
N GLY A 20 4.29 20.39 -6.99
CA GLY A 20 2.93 20.87 -6.79
C GLY A 20 2.10 20.95 -8.07
N GLN A 21 2.62 20.48 -9.22
CA GLN A 21 1.93 20.65 -10.48
C GLN A 21 0.70 19.73 -10.57
N THR A 22 -0.40 20.31 -11.04
CA THR A 22 -1.59 19.57 -11.45
C THR A 22 -1.60 19.33 -12.95
N ILE A 23 -1.88 18.09 -13.37
CA ILE A 23 -2.16 17.72 -14.76
C ILE A 23 -3.52 17.06 -14.83
N ASN A 24 -4.35 17.52 -15.76
CA ASN A 24 -5.63 16.90 -16.09
C ASN A 24 -5.62 16.53 -17.57
N ALA A 25 -5.61 15.23 -17.88
CA ALA A 25 -5.44 14.75 -19.25
C ALA A 25 -6.75 14.74 -20.08
N LEU A 26 -7.90 14.95 -19.42
CA LEU A 26 -9.24 15.07 -20.02
C LEU A 26 -9.77 13.76 -20.56
N GLY A 27 -9.37 13.36 -21.77
CA GLY A 27 -9.88 12.15 -22.40
C GLY A 27 -8.94 11.58 -23.44
N GLY A 28 -9.06 10.29 -23.71
CA GLY A 28 -8.08 9.55 -24.50
C GLY A 28 -7.38 8.49 -23.64
N ASN A 29 -6.42 7.79 -24.22
CA ASN A 29 -5.61 6.84 -23.44
C ASN A 29 -4.25 7.51 -23.22
N ASP A 30 -4.11 8.15 -22.07
CA ASP A 30 -3.04 9.11 -21.79
C ASP A 30 -1.91 8.48 -20.99
N TRP A 31 -0.69 8.90 -21.26
CA TRP A 31 0.47 8.55 -20.46
C TRP A 31 0.98 9.76 -19.70
N ILE A 32 0.87 9.74 -18.37
CA ILE A 32 1.19 10.86 -17.50
C ILE A 32 2.33 10.44 -16.57
N GLY A 33 3.38 11.26 -16.50
CA GLY A 33 4.53 11.00 -15.63
C GLY A 33 4.88 12.17 -14.71
N SER A 34 5.27 11.88 -13.46
CA SER A 34 5.91 12.87 -12.60
C SER A 34 7.12 12.29 -11.87
N THR A 35 8.11 13.16 -11.65
CA THR A 35 9.22 12.94 -10.72
C THR A 35 9.34 14.09 -9.72
N PHE A 36 8.24 14.82 -9.52
CA PHE A 36 8.18 16.03 -8.71
C PHE A 36 7.22 15.82 -7.55
N ASP A 37 7.64 16.29 -6.37
CA ASP A 37 6.84 16.24 -5.15
C ASP A 37 5.50 16.98 -5.32
N ALA A 38 4.50 16.56 -4.55
CA ALA A 38 3.17 17.15 -4.46
C ALA A 38 2.42 17.21 -5.80
N SER A 39 2.78 16.34 -6.76
CA SER A 39 2.08 16.28 -8.04
C SER A 39 0.66 15.75 -7.87
N THR A 40 -0.29 16.34 -8.59
CA THR A 40 -1.67 15.83 -8.70
C THR A 40 -2.00 15.52 -10.15
N LEU A 41 -2.24 14.25 -10.45
CA LEU A 41 -2.39 13.76 -11.83
C LEU A 41 -3.78 13.13 -12.01
N TYR A 42 -4.52 13.57 -13.02
CA TYR A 42 -5.83 13.04 -13.40
C TYR A 42 -5.75 12.47 -14.82
N GLY A 43 -6.12 11.19 -15.00
CA GLY A 43 -6.28 10.53 -16.30
C GLY A 43 -7.50 11.06 -17.04
N GLY A 44 -8.68 10.94 -16.44
CA GLY A 44 -9.91 11.48 -17.00
C GLY A 44 -10.76 10.39 -17.64
N LEU A 45 -11.00 10.46 -18.95
CA LEU A 45 -11.74 9.43 -19.69
C LEU A 45 -10.80 8.59 -20.54
N GLY A 46 -10.86 7.27 -20.43
CA GLY A 46 -10.13 6.33 -21.30
C GLY A 46 -9.30 5.36 -20.49
N HIS A 47 -8.26 4.79 -21.09
CA HIS A 47 -7.39 3.83 -20.41
C HIS A 47 -6.02 4.45 -20.21
N ASP A 48 -5.83 5.05 -19.06
CA ASP A 48 -4.69 5.90 -18.74
C ASP A 48 -3.59 5.12 -18.03
N ARG A 49 -2.37 5.60 -18.23
CA ARG A 49 -1.19 5.12 -17.51
C ARG A 49 -0.55 6.29 -16.80
N ILE A 50 -0.60 6.26 -15.47
CA ILE A 50 -0.05 7.33 -14.64
C ILE A 50 1.09 6.77 -13.80
N THR A 51 2.24 7.44 -13.82
CA THR A 51 3.42 7.02 -13.06
C THR A 51 4.02 8.19 -12.29
N VAL A 52 4.26 7.97 -11.01
CA VAL A 52 5.00 8.89 -10.13
C VAL A 52 6.21 8.16 -9.57
N SER A 53 7.38 8.79 -9.65
CA SER A 53 8.59 8.26 -9.02
C SER A 53 9.25 9.36 -8.20
N LEU A 54 9.31 9.18 -6.88
CA LEU A 54 9.88 10.15 -5.96
C LEU A 54 11.02 9.52 -5.17
N ASP A 55 12.15 10.19 -5.19
CA ASP A 55 13.31 9.85 -4.40
C ASP A 55 13.55 10.93 -3.34
N LEU A 56 13.97 10.50 -2.15
CA LEU A 56 14.44 11.36 -1.07
C LEU A 56 15.81 10.86 -0.59
N ASP A 57 16.87 11.55 -0.98
CA ASP A 57 18.22 11.25 -0.52
C ASP A 57 18.59 12.21 0.62
N GLU A 58 19.08 11.68 1.73
CA GLU A 58 19.46 12.40 2.96
C GLU A 58 18.35 13.32 3.51
N PRO A 59 17.26 12.74 4.05
CA PRO A 59 16.20 13.52 4.70
C PRO A 59 16.75 14.51 5.73
N SER A 60 16.17 15.72 5.75
CA SER A 60 16.56 16.79 6.67
C SER A 60 15.34 17.48 7.29
N ALA A 61 15.56 18.32 8.30
CA ALA A 61 14.50 19.10 8.94
C ALA A 61 13.64 19.94 7.96
N ASN A 62 14.22 20.37 6.84
CA ASN A 62 13.52 21.17 5.83
C ASN A 62 13.08 20.35 4.61
N ASP A 63 13.49 19.08 4.54
CA ASP A 63 13.24 18.22 3.40
C ASP A 63 13.09 16.77 3.87
N SER A 64 11.90 16.44 4.37
CA SER A 64 11.57 15.14 4.96
C SER A 64 10.29 14.55 4.40
N GLN A 65 9.56 15.29 3.56
CA GLN A 65 8.24 14.87 3.08
C GLN A 65 8.22 14.78 1.56
N ARG A 66 7.59 13.72 1.07
CA ARG A 66 7.23 13.54 -0.32
C ARG A 66 5.77 13.14 -0.41
N SER A 67 5.09 13.55 -1.47
CA SER A 67 3.69 13.29 -1.67
C SER A 67 3.29 13.18 -3.13
N SER A 68 2.28 12.37 -3.41
CA SER A 68 1.66 12.29 -4.72
C SER A 68 0.17 12.03 -4.61
N THR A 69 -0.57 12.48 -5.62
CA THR A 69 -1.99 12.21 -5.76
C THR A 69 -2.30 11.83 -7.19
N ILE A 70 -2.90 10.67 -7.39
CA ILE A 70 -3.19 10.09 -8.69
C ILE A 70 -4.67 9.69 -8.76
N TYR A 71 -5.35 10.06 -9.84
CA TYR A 71 -6.71 9.64 -10.15
C TYR A 71 -6.73 9.06 -11.57
N GLY A 72 -7.17 7.82 -11.73
CA GLY A 72 -7.40 7.20 -13.04
C GLY A 72 -8.56 7.89 -13.74
N GLY A 73 -9.78 7.70 -13.23
CA GLY A 73 -10.98 8.33 -13.75
C GLY A 73 -11.96 7.28 -14.27
N ASN A 74 -12.32 7.34 -15.54
CA ASN A 74 -13.19 6.36 -16.17
C ASN A 74 -12.41 5.54 -17.19
N GLY A 75 -12.57 4.23 -17.11
CA GLY A 75 -11.90 3.22 -17.93
C GLY A 75 -10.83 2.51 -17.11
N ASN A 76 -10.33 1.41 -17.63
CA ASN A 76 -9.32 0.57 -16.99
C ASN A 76 -7.95 1.26 -17.02
N ASP A 77 -7.54 1.80 -15.89
CA ASP A 77 -6.35 2.59 -15.71
C ASP A 77 -5.21 1.78 -15.09
N THR A 78 -3.99 2.29 -15.22
CA THR A 78 -2.81 1.75 -14.56
C THR A 78 -2.09 2.87 -13.83
N LEU A 79 -2.09 2.78 -12.50
CA LEU A 79 -1.53 3.77 -11.61
C LEU A 79 -0.31 3.17 -10.91
N VAL A 80 0.83 3.86 -10.97
CA VAL A 80 2.09 3.36 -10.42
C VAL A 80 2.78 4.46 -9.63
N SER A 81 3.11 4.17 -8.37
CA SER A 81 3.99 5.00 -7.56
C SER A 81 5.21 4.22 -7.09
N ASP A 82 6.39 4.75 -7.37
CA ASP A 82 7.67 4.23 -6.91
C ASP A 82 8.32 5.24 -5.97
N PHE A 83 8.61 4.83 -4.74
CA PHE A 83 9.20 5.66 -3.71
C PHE A 83 10.51 5.06 -3.20
N THR A 84 11.58 5.86 -3.18
CA THR A 84 12.82 5.46 -2.52
C THR A 84 13.27 6.52 -1.54
N VAL A 85 13.71 6.10 -0.36
CA VAL A 85 14.44 6.95 0.57
C VAL A 85 15.80 6.34 0.85
N ARG A 86 16.83 7.20 0.85
CA ARG A 86 18.21 6.81 1.17
C ARG A 86 18.75 7.72 2.25
N SER A 87 19.40 7.13 3.24
CA SER A 87 20.14 7.89 4.24
C SER A 87 21.45 7.18 4.53
N THR A 88 22.55 7.91 4.44
CA THR A 88 23.91 7.37 4.59
C THR A 88 24.55 7.74 5.91
N ASP A 89 23.88 8.56 6.74
CA ASP A 89 24.44 9.07 7.98
C ASP A 89 23.72 8.49 9.20
N GLU A 90 24.48 8.18 10.26
CA GLU A 90 23.97 7.72 11.56
C GLU A 90 23.28 8.87 12.33
N GLN A 91 22.74 9.89 11.66
CA GLN A 91 22.12 11.04 12.30
C GLN A 91 20.70 10.65 12.74
N PRO A 92 20.43 10.48 14.04
CA PRO A 92 19.16 9.96 14.54
C PRO A 92 18.04 11.00 14.59
N GLU A 93 18.18 12.14 13.91
CA GLU A 93 17.38 13.33 14.19
C GLU A 93 16.25 13.61 13.18
N PHE A 94 16.19 12.93 12.04
CA PHE A 94 15.21 13.23 11.00
C PHE A 94 14.37 12.00 10.63
N SER A 95 13.06 12.18 10.67
CA SER A 95 12.09 11.26 10.10
C SER A 95 11.79 11.66 8.66
N PHE A 96 11.38 10.71 7.84
CA PHE A 96 10.78 10.98 6.54
C PHE A 96 9.29 10.63 6.56
N ASN A 97 8.53 11.20 5.63
CA ASN A 97 7.13 10.85 5.40
C ASN A 97 6.82 10.88 3.90
N PHE A 98 6.45 9.73 3.35
CA PHE A 98 5.94 9.62 1.99
C PHE A 98 4.44 9.38 2.04
N ILE A 99 3.67 10.24 1.37
CA ILE A 99 2.21 10.16 1.34
C ILE A 99 1.75 9.91 -0.09
N SER A 100 0.98 8.85 -0.32
CA SER A 100 0.35 8.62 -1.62
C SER A 100 -1.16 8.51 -1.45
N LEU A 101 -1.89 9.23 -2.30
CA LEU A 101 -3.32 9.01 -2.51
C LEU A 101 -3.51 8.53 -3.95
N GLN A 102 -4.09 7.35 -4.13
CA GLN A 102 -4.43 6.83 -5.46
C GLN A 102 -5.90 6.40 -5.51
N SER A 103 -6.57 6.71 -6.62
CA SER A 103 -7.92 6.21 -6.89
C SER A 103 -8.01 5.76 -8.34
N GLY A 104 -8.43 4.52 -8.57
CA GLY A 104 -8.72 3.96 -9.90
C GLY A 104 -9.90 4.69 -10.54
N GLY A 105 -11.07 4.58 -9.92
CA GLY A 105 -12.29 5.27 -10.34
C GLY A 105 -13.34 4.30 -10.85
N ASN A 106 -13.79 4.43 -12.09
CA ASN A 106 -14.67 3.44 -12.72
C ASN A 106 -13.87 2.67 -13.77
N GLY A 107 -13.88 1.35 -13.73
CA GLY A 107 -13.10 0.51 -14.62
C GLY A 107 -12.45 -0.61 -13.83
N ASN A 108 -11.80 -1.53 -14.54
CA ASN A 108 -10.97 -2.54 -13.88
C ASN A 108 -9.54 -2.01 -13.85
N ASP A 109 -9.15 -1.42 -12.73
CA ASP A 109 -7.93 -0.65 -12.55
C ASP A 109 -6.79 -1.49 -11.98
N ASN A 110 -5.56 -1.10 -12.30
CA ASN A 110 -4.37 -1.72 -11.73
C ASN A 110 -3.57 -0.66 -10.99
N ILE A 111 -3.48 -0.80 -9.68
CA ILE A 111 -2.89 0.20 -8.78
C ILE A 111 -1.68 -0.42 -8.09
N TYR A 112 -0.50 0.13 -8.33
CA TYR A 112 0.77 -0.37 -7.83
C TYR A 112 1.50 0.70 -7.02
N ILE A 113 1.93 0.34 -5.81
CA ILE A 113 2.82 1.14 -4.97
C ILE A 113 4.03 0.29 -4.57
N SER A 114 5.22 0.77 -4.90
CA SER A 114 6.49 0.22 -4.41
C SER A 114 7.19 1.28 -3.57
N ALA A 115 7.63 0.94 -2.36
CA ALA A 115 8.25 1.89 -1.45
C ALA A 115 9.41 1.27 -0.66
N LEU A 116 10.61 1.79 -0.81
CA LEU A 116 11.81 1.19 -0.23
C LEU A 116 12.66 2.20 0.54
N GLY A 117 12.91 1.90 1.81
CA GLY A 117 14.01 2.47 2.58
C GLY A 117 15.30 1.72 2.31
N VAL A 118 16.36 2.44 1.95
CA VAL A 118 17.70 1.89 1.69
C VAL A 118 18.70 2.54 2.64
N ASP A 119 19.59 1.73 3.22
CA ASP A 119 20.69 2.16 4.10
C ASP A 119 20.25 2.94 5.36
N ALA A 120 18.96 2.95 5.68
CA ALA A 120 18.36 3.70 6.77
C ALA A 120 18.60 3.05 8.15
N PHE A 121 19.80 3.15 8.70
CA PHE A 121 20.07 2.60 10.04
C PHE A 121 19.30 3.35 11.16
N TYR A 122 18.95 4.63 10.96
CA TYR A 122 18.31 5.47 11.98
C TYR A 122 17.22 6.48 11.56
N PRO A 123 16.96 6.88 10.30
CA PRO A 123 15.77 7.68 10.05
C PRO A 123 14.54 6.78 10.15
N ILE A 124 13.85 6.89 11.29
CA ILE A 124 12.51 6.34 11.47
C ILE A 124 11.58 7.17 10.61
N GLY A 125 11.01 6.59 9.56
CA GLY A 125 10.08 7.30 8.71
C GLY A 125 8.87 6.48 8.34
N THR A 126 7.91 7.14 7.71
CA THR A 126 6.63 6.53 7.40
C THR A 126 6.34 6.53 5.91
N PHE A 127 5.89 5.40 5.40
CA PHE A 127 5.16 5.30 4.14
C PHE A 127 3.66 5.25 4.45
N SER A 128 2.90 6.25 4.03
CA SER A 128 1.45 6.36 4.27
C SER A 128 0.68 6.33 2.96
N PHE A 129 -0.08 5.28 2.70
CA PHE A 129 -0.80 5.09 1.45
C PHE A 129 -2.32 5.00 1.69
N ASN A 130 -3.07 5.82 0.97
CA ASN A 130 -4.52 5.68 0.85
C ASN A 130 -4.83 5.28 -0.59
N VAL A 131 -5.42 4.10 -0.78
CA VAL A 131 -5.66 3.53 -2.09
C VAL A 131 -7.12 3.15 -2.24
N PHE A 132 -7.73 3.61 -3.32
CA PHE A 132 -9.13 3.36 -3.64
C PHE A 132 -9.19 2.67 -5.00
N GLY A 133 -9.77 1.47 -5.11
CA GLY A 133 -10.04 0.83 -6.40
C GLY A 133 -11.15 1.59 -7.11
N GLY A 134 -12.35 1.49 -6.56
CA GLY A 134 -13.54 2.20 -7.02
C GLY A 134 -14.60 1.22 -7.50
N ALA A 135 -14.96 1.26 -8.77
CA ALA A 135 -15.97 0.39 -9.33
C ALA A 135 -15.44 -0.40 -10.52
N GLY A 136 -15.55 -1.72 -10.48
CA GLY A 136 -14.98 -2.66 -11.44
C GLY A 136 -14.06 -3.64 -10.71
N ASP A 137 -13.56 -4.65 -11.40
CA ASP A 137 -12.68 -5.64 -10.77
C ASP A 137 -11.25 -5.10 -10.74
N ASP A 138 -10.83 -4.59 -9.60
CA ASP A 138 -9.57 -3.87 -9.40
C ASP A 138 -8.45 -4.79 -8.89
N THR A 139 -7.20 -4.43 -9.23
CA THR A 139 -6.01 -5.06 -8.66
C THR A 139 -5.18 -4.01 -7.95
N ILE A 140 -5.03 -4.16 -6.63
CA ILE A 140 -4.28 -3.28 -5.76
C ILE A 140 -3.07 -4.03 -5.21
N TRP A 141 -1.88 -3.48 -5.42
CA TRP A 141 -0.63 -4.07 -4.97
C TRP A 141 0.24 -3.02 -4.27
N ILE A 142 0.52 -3.25 -3.00
CA ILE A 142 1.41 -2.42 -2.19
C ILE A 142 2.58 -3.29 -1.73
N ASP A 143 3.79 -2.88 -2.07
CA ASP A 143 5.02 -3.50 -1.57
C ASP A 143 5.88 -2.40 -0.94
N ALA A 144 6.05 -2.48 0.37
CA ALA A 144 6.76 -1.46 1.14
C ALA A 144 7.77 -2.09 2.09
N GLY A 145 8.88 -1.43 2.37
CA GLY A 145 9.83 -2.00 3.32
C GLY A 145 11.12 -1.23 3.48
N GLY A 146 12.03 -1.85 4.22
CA GLY A 146 13.38 -1.37 4.47
C GLY A 146 13.68 -1.14 5.95
N PRO A 147 14.94 -0.81 6.27
CA PRO A 147 15.39 -0.51 7.62
C PRO A 147 14.63 0.68 8.24
N GLY A 148 14.12 0.53 9.47
CA GLY A 148 13.61 1.64 10.28
C GLY A 148 12.27 2.22 9.82
N VAL A 149 11.60 1.55 8.88
CA VAL A 149 10.41 2.07 8.22
C VAL A 149 9.14 1.62 8.93
N TYR A 150 8.19 2.54 9.09
CA TYR A 150 6.81 2.22 9.42
C TYR A 150 5.94 2.39 8.18
N ASN A 151 5.08 1.43 7.91
CA ASN A 151 4.15 1.51 6.80
C ASN A 151 2.71 1.58 7.33
N HIS A 152 1.92 2.48 6.76
CA HIS A 152 0.52 2.68 7.12
C HIS A 152 -0.30 2.72 5.84
N ASN A 153 -1.13 1.70 5.65
CA ASN A 153 -1.98 1.61 4.47
C ASN A 153 -3.45 1.60 4.87
N VAL A 154 -4.23 2.40 4.16
CA VAL A 154 -5.69 2.27 4.10
C VAL A 154 -6.05 1.94 2.65
N VAL A 155 -6.72 0.81 2.47
CA VAL A 155 -7.18 0.35 1.16
C VAL A 155 -8.69 0.19 1.20
N ASP A 156 -9.37 0.70 0.19
CA ASP A 156 -10.80 0.53 -0.07
C ASP A 156 -10.93 0.07 -1.53
N ALA A 157 -11.12 -1.23 -1.75
CA ALA A 157 -11.12 -1.79 -3.10
C ALA A 157 -12.41 -1.42 -3.84
N GLY A 158 -13.55 -1.47 -3.16
CA GLY A 158 -14.75 -0.76 -3.54
C GLY A 158 -15.84 -1.72 -3.99
N SER A 159 -16.11 -1.81 -5.29
CA SER A 159 -17.12 -2.75 -5.80
C SER A 159 -16.63 -3.44 -7.05
N GLY A 160 -16.79 -4.76 -7.10
CA GLY A 160 -16.16 -5.61 -8.11
C GLY A 160 -15.60 -6.86 -7.42
N ALA A 161 -15.06 -7.81 -8.18
CA ALA A 161 -14.29 -8.89 -7.61
C ALA A 161 -12.81 -8.48 -7.57
N ASP A 162 -12.40 -7.89 -6.45
CA ASP A 162 -11.12 -7.20 -6.30
C ASP A 162 -10.02 -8.12 -5.79
N ILE A 163 -8.78 -7.79 -6.16
CA ILE A 163 -7.58 -8.45 -5.65
C ILE A 163 -6.73 -7.41 -4.93
N VAL A 164 -6.50 -7.61 -3.63
CA VAL A 164 -5.69 -6.74 -2.80
C VAL A 164 -4.49 -7.52 -2.26
N TYR A 165 -3.28 -7.07 -2.60
CA TYR A 165 -2.04 -7.60 -2.06
C TYR A 165 -1.26 -6.49 -1.35
N VAL A 166 -0.98 -6.68 -0.07
CA VAL A 166 -0.15 -5.76 0.72
C VAL A 166 0.99 -6.55 1.34
N SER A 167 2.22 -6.13 1.06
CA SER A 167 3.45 -6.73 1.55
C SER A 167 4.28 -5.69 2.28
N PHE A 168 4.80 -6.09 3.44
CA PHE A 168 5.78 -5.31 4.19
C PHE A 168 6.99 -6.13 4.63
N GLU A 169 8.20 -5.59 4.45
CA GLU A 169 9.44 -6.21 4.96
C GLU A 169 10.31 -5.19 5.69
N ALA A 170 10.38 -5.27 7.02
CA ALA A 170 11.35 -4.53 7.82
C ALA A 170 12.64 -5.34 7.97
N SER A 171 13.79 -4.69 7.77
CA SER A 171 15.10 -5.34 7.82
C SER A 171 16.05 -4.77 8.88
N SER A 172 15.54 -4.06 9.88
CA SER A 172 16.35 -3.52 10.99
C SER A 172 15.70 -3.76 12.36
N GLU A 173 16.28 -3.17 13.42
CA GLU A 173 15.80 -3.28 14.79
C GLU A 173 14.40 -2.66 14.98
N TRP A 174 14.02 -1.68 14.15
CA TRP A 174 12.75 -0.96 14.25
C TRP A 174 11.99 -0.98 12.93
N GLY A 175 10.68 -0.85 13.01
CA GLY A 175 9.82 -0.79 11.85
C GLY A 175 8.66 -1.76 11.95
N GLY A 176 7.58 -1.44 11.27
CA GLY A 176 6.33 -2.15 11.39
C GLY A 176 5.34 -1.73 10.33
N SER A 177 4.19 -2.38 10.32
CA SER A 177 3.12 -2.08 9.38
C SER A 177 1.78 -2.04 10.08
N THR A 178 0.94 -1.10 9.68
CA THR A 178 -0.48 -1.06 10.02
C THR A 178 -1.29 -1.03 8.74
N ASN A 179 -2.16 -2.02 8.55
CA ASN A 179 -2.98 -2.18 7.35
C ASN A 179 -4.45 -2.19 7.73
N GLU A 180 -5.23 -1.33 7.06
CA GLU A 180 -6.68 -1.26 7.18
C GLU A 180 -7.27 -1.46 5.78
N ILE A 181 -7.90 -2.61 5.53
CA ILE A 181 -8.34 -3.02 4.18
C ILE A 181 -9.84 -3.30 4.18
N TYR A 182 -10.56 -2.55 3.36
CA TYR A 182 -11.96 -2.76 3.04
C TYR A 182 -12.02 -3.35 1.63
N ALA A 183 -12.49 -4.59 1.51
CA ALA A 183 -12.62 -5.26 0.22
C ALA A 183 -13.86 -4.71 -0.52
N GLY A 184 -15.01 -4.72 0.16
CA GLY A 184 -16.19 -3.99 -0.28
C GLY A 184 -17.24 -4.93 -0.86
N ALA A 185 -17.79 -4.61 -2.03
CA ALA A 185 -18.87 -5.40 -2.60
C ALA A 185 -18.39 -6.27 -3.77
N GLY A 186 -18.44 -7.58 -3.61
CA GLY A 186 -18.09 -8.58 -4.61
C GLY A 186 -17.32 -9.74 -3.97
N ASP A 187 -16.93 -10.74 -4.76
CA ASP A 187 -16.15 -11.86 -4.22
C ASP A 187 -14.66 -11.51 -4.28
N ASP A 188 -14.07 -11.05 -3.17
CA ASP A 188 -12.73 -10.45 -3.15
C ASP A 188 -11.63 -11.41 -2.67
N ASP A 189 -10.37 -11.19 -3.08
CA ASP A 189 -9.18 -11.88 -2.56
C ASP A 189 -8.19 -10.88 -1.96
N VAL A 190 -8.13 -10.87 -0.62
CA VAL A 190 -7.26 -10.00 0.17
C VAL A 190 -6.13 -10.84 0.77
N THR A 191 -4.89 -10.47 0.45
CA THR A 191 -3.68 -11.04 1.05
C THR A 191 -2.82 -9.95 1.67
N ILE A 192 -2.53 -10.11 2.96
CA ILE A 192 -1.61 -9.24 3.71
C ILE A 192 -0.43 -10.07 4.19
N GLY A 193 0.76 -9.78 3.67
CA GLY A 193 2.03 -10.32 4.12
C GLY A 193 2.81 -9.26 4.90
N GLY A 194 3.41 -9.64 6.02
CA GLY A 194 4.33 -8.70 6.66
C GLY A 194 5.37 -9.35 7.56
N GLU A 195 6.62 -8.98 7.34
CA GLU A 195 7.75 -9.24 8.22
C GLU A 195 8.11 -7.93 8.92
N ALA A 196 7.90 -7.87 10.23
CA ALA A 196 8.23 -6.69 11.03
C ALA A 196 9.50 -6.89 11.83
N ALA A 197 10.06 -5.79 12.32
CA ALA A 197 11.33 -5.77 13.02
C ALA A 197 11.32 -6.58 14.32
N TRP A 198 12.50 -7.06 14.71
CA TRP A 198 12.70 -7.93 15.88
C TRP A 198 12.49 -7.26 17.23
N MET A 199 12.62 -5.93 17.31
CA MET A 199 12.44 -5.16 18.55
C MET A 199 11.22 -4.24 18.44
N ASP A 200 10.07 -4.72 18.91
CA ASP A 200 8.86 -3.91 19.12
C ASP A 200 8.21 -3.37 17.82
N GLY A 201 8.51 -3.97 16.66
CA GLY A 201 7.85 -3.65 15.40
C GLY A 201 6.42 -4.21 15.35
N PRO A 202 5.37 -3.36 15.39
CA PRO A 202 4.00 -3.84 15.30
C PRO A 202 3.68 -4.25 13.86
N ASN A 203 2.99 -5.36 13.71
CA ASN A 203 2.32 -5.75 12.47
C ASN A 203 0.82 -5.88 12.77
N GLU A 204 0.10 -4.78 12.58
CA GLU A 204 -1.33 -4.67 12.87
C GLU A 204 -2.15 -4.68 11.58
N ASN A 205 -3.02 -5.66 11.44
CA ASN A 205 -3.82 -5.84 10.25
C ASN A 205 -5.29 -5.90 10.62
N ALA A 206 -6.10 -5.09 9.95
CA ALA A 206 -7.54 -5.18 9.98
C ALA A 206 -8.06 -5.29 8.55
N ALA A 207 -8.87 -6.30 8.29
CA ALA A 207 -9.45 -6.53 6.97
C ALA A 207 -10.93 -6.88 7.09
N TRP A 208 -11.75 -6.29 6.23
CA TRP A 208 -13.18 -6.51 6.11
C TRP A 208 -13.50 -6.94 4.68
N GLY A 209 -14.15 -8.10 4.52
CA GLY A 209 -14.70 -8.56 3.24
C GLY A 209 -15.90 -7.72 2.83
N GLU A 210 -16.84 -7.54 3.76
CA GLU A 210 -18.10 -6.82 3.59
C GLU A 210 -19.19 -7.64 2.86
N ASP A 211 -19.50 -7.38 1.60
CA ASP A 211 -20.60 -8.06 0.88
C ASP A 211 -20.03 -8.98 -0.21
N GLY A 212 -20.10 -10.31 -0.06
CA GLY A 212 -19.62 -11.26 -1.05
C GLY A 212 -19.01 -12.51 -0.41
N ASN A 213 -18.53 -13.45 -1.22
CA ASN A 213 -17.81 -14.63 -0.71
C ASN A 213 -16.32 -14.34 -0.75
N ASP A 214 -15.81 -13.79 0.36
CA ASP A 214 -14.47 -13.23 0.37
C ASP A 214 -13.43 -14.23 0.83
N ARG A 215 -12.21 -14.07 0.30
CA ARG A 215 -11.02 -14.72 0.80
C ARG A 215 -10.12 -13.68 1.45
N ILE A 216 -9.89 -13.82 2.75
CA ILE A 216 -9.00 -12.95 3.51
C ILE A 216 -7.89 -13.80 4.11
N GLU A 217 -6.65 -13.54 3.68
CA GLU A 217 -5.45 -14.19 4.20
C GLU A 217 -4.46 -13.17 4.76
N VAL A 218 -4.06 -13.38 6.02
CA VAL A 218 -3.02 -12.58 6.67
C VAL A 218 -1.90 -13.50 7.14
N VAL A 219 -0.69 -13.25 6.65
CA VAL A 219 0.52 -14.00 6.99
C VAL A 219 1.54 -13.04 7.59
N THR A 220 1.87 -13.23 8.87
CA THR A 220 2.77 -12.31 9.59
C THR A 220 3.93 -13.02 10.26
N TYR A 221 5.07 -12.34 10.27
CA TYR A 221 6.27 -12.72 10.99
C TYR A 221 6.78 -11.50 11.76
N ALA A 222 6.53 -11.43 13.07
CA ALA A 222 6.80 -10.20 13.82
C ALA A 222 6.99 -10.45 15.32
N ALA A 223 7.63 -9.50 16.01
CA ALA A 223 7.66 -9.48 17.47
C ALA A 223 6.23 -9.28 18.02
N LEU A 224 5.50 -8.28 17.53
CA LEU A 224 4.11 -8.04 17.86
C LEU A 224 3.26 -8.14 16.58
N SER A 225 2.29 -9.04 16.55
CA SER A 225 1.32 -9.10 15.47
C SER A 225 -0.11 -9.16 15.99
N ILE A 226 -0.96 -8.29 15.45
CA ILE A 226 -2.39 -8.19 15.78
C ILE A 226 -3.17 -8.27 14.49
N ASN A 227 -4.00 -9.29 14.32
CA ASN A 227 -4.82 -9.48 13.12
C ASN A 227 -6.31 -9.50 13.50
N LYS A 228 -7.13 -8.67 12.85
CA LYS A 228 -8.58 -8.58 13.05
C LYS A 228 -9.29 -8.72 11.70
N LEU A 229 -9.90 -9.87 11.46
CA LEU A 229 -10.43 -10.22 10.15
C LEU A 229 -11.94 -10.40 10.23
N TYR A 230 -12.67 -9.76 9.33
CA TYR A 230 -14.13 -9.78 9.29
C TYR A 230 -14.55 -10.23 7.89
N GLY A 231 -15.31 -11.31 7.78
CA GLY A 231 -15.86 -11.79 6.52
C GLY A 231 -16.96 -10.87 6.04
N GLY A 232 -18.08 -10.83 6.75
CA GLY A 232 -19.22 -9.99 6.42
C GLY A 232 -20.42 -10.83 6.01
N ALA A 233 -20.98 -10.58 4.84
CA ALA A 233 -22.12 -11.30 4.31
C ALA A 233 -21.71 -12.15 3.11
N GLY A 234 -21.83 -13.47 3.22
CA GLY A 234 -21.46 -14.44 2.20
C GLY A 234 -20.78 -15.66 2.83
N ASP A 235 -20.36 -16.62 2.02
CA ASP A 235 -19.64 -17.80 2.50
C ASP A 235 -18.12 -17.53 2.46
N ASP A 236 -17.55 -16.99 3.56
CA ASP A 236 -16.18 -16.46 3.56
C ASP A 236 -15.10 -17.49 3.89
N ILE A 237 -13.87 -17.24 3.44
CA ILE A 237 -12.65 -17.95 3.82
C ILE A 237 -11.69 -16.99 4.52
N ILE A 238 -11.49 -17.18 5.82
CA ILE A 238 -10.63 -16.32 6.64
C ILE A 238 -9.46 -17.12 7.18
N ILE A 239 -8.25 -16.66 6.88
CA ILE A 239 -6.98 -17.30 7.26
C ILE A 239 -6.10 -16.25 7.95
N ALA A 240 -5.68 -16.53 9.18
CA ALA A 240 -4.58 -15.82 9.82
C ALA A 240 -3.49 -16.84 10.18
N ASP A 241 -2.30 -16.72 9.57
CA ASP A 241 -1.10 -17.51 9.91
C ASP A 241 -0.01 -16.57 10.42
N GLY A 242 0.09 -16.46 11.74
CA GLY A 242 1.08 -15.63 12.40
C GLY A 242 2.21 -16.44 13.02
N VAL A 243 3.42 -15.91 12.94
CA VAL A 243 4.57 -16.36 13.71
C VAL A 243 5.05 -15.21 14.58
N SER A 244 4.99 -15.41 15.90
CA SER A 244 5.62 -14.48 16.83
C SER A 244 7.11 -14.80 16.93
N ALA A 245 7.96 -13.87 16.49
CA ALA A 245 9.40 -14.00 16.49
C ALA A 245 10.03 -12.69 17.00
N GLY A 246 10.69 -12.73 18.15
CA GLY A 246 11.26 -11.55 18.80
C GLY A 246 11.76 -11.85 20.22
N ASP A 247 12.80 -11.15 20.67
CA ASP A 247 13.42 -11.33 21.98
C ASP A 247 13.34 -10.04 22.83
N PRO A 248 12.87 -10.07 24.11
CA PRO A 248 11.98 -11.04 24.75
C PRO A 248 10.56 -10.45 24.93
N GLY A 249 9.54 -11.17 24.47
CA GLY A 249 8.13 -10.87 24.81
C GLY A 249 7.15 -10.79 23.63
N GLY A 250 7.51 -11.37 22.48
CA GLY A 250 6.63 -11.34 21.32
C GLY A 250 5.21 -11.84 21.61
N SER A 251 4.23 -11.19 20.99
CA SER A 251 2.80 -11.49 21.13
C SER A 251 2.17 -11.61 19.76
N LEU A 252 1.36 -12.65 19.60
CA LEU A 252 0.49 -12.83 18.45
C LEU A 252 -0.95 -12.85 18.94
N GLU A 253 -1.74 -11.90 18.47
CA GLU A 253 -3.17 -11.83 18.67
C GLU A 253 -3.86 -11.93 17.31
N SER A 254 -4.78 -12.86 17.14
CA SER A 254 -5.56 -12.96 15.92
C SER A 254 -7.00 -13.26 16.27
N SER A 255 -7.90 -12.44 15.75
CA SER A 255 -9.35 -12.57 15.89
C SER A 255 -9.98 -12.57 14.51
N ALA A 256 -10.93 -13.47 14.31
CA ALA A 256 -11.69 -13.55 13.07
C ALA A 256 -13.18 -13.73 13.37
N TRP A 257 -14.00 -13.09 12.54
CA TRP A 257 -15.45 -13.19 12.54
C TRP A 257 -15.88 -13.44 11.10
N GLY A 258 -16.60 -14.52 10.84
CA GLY A 258 -17.15 -14.83 9.52
C GLY A 258 -18.29 -13.85 9.21
N GLY A 259 -19.49 -14.16 9.68
CA GLY A 259 -20.59 -13.21 9.71
C GLY A 259 -21.88 -13.90 9.34
N ASP A 260 -22.57 -13.38 8.33
CA ASP A 260 -23.76 -14.02 7.77
C ASP A 260 -23.33 -14.97 6.65
N GLY A 261 -23.46 -16.28 6.85
CA GLY A 261 -23.16 -17.29 5.81
C GLY A 261 -22.53 -18.55 6.39
N ASN A 262 -21.91 -19.36 5.53
CA ASN A 262 -21.21 -20.59 5.89
C ASN A 262 -19.70 -20.40 5.83
N ASP A 263 -19.17 -19.68 6.81
CA ASP A 263 -17.77 -19.26 6.81
C ASP A 263 -16.81 -20.39 7.21
N THR A 264 -15.59 -20.31 6.65
CA THR A 264 -14.44 -21.13 7.03
C THR A 264 -13.37 -20.26 7.65
N ILE A 265 -13.04 -20.52 8.92
CA ILE A 265 -12.04 -19.75 9.66
C ILE A 265 -10.87 -20.64 10.09
N SER A 266 -9.64 -20.22 9.77
CA SER A 266 -8.39 -20.87 10.17
C SER A 266 -7.46 -19.86 10.85
N LEU A 267 -7.28 -20.01 12.17
CA LEU A 267 -6.33 -19.22 12.95
C LEU A 267 -5.15 -20.10 13.37
N ILE A 268 -3.96 -19.76 12.88
CA ILE A 268 -2.72 -20.48 13.12
C ILE A 268 -1.74 -19.51 13.78
N GLY A 269 -1.22 -19.91 14.93
CA GLY A 269 -0.21 -19.16 15.65
C GLY A 269 0.97 -20.05 16.02
N ARG A 270 2.19 -19.59 15.72
CA ARG A 270 3.43 -20.30 16.03
C ARG A 270 4.38 -19.40 16.83
N GLY A 271 5.17 -20.00 17.72
CA GLY A 271 6.33 -19.33 18.32
C GLY A 271 7.56 -19.59 17.44
N GLY A 272 8.20 -18.53 16.95
CA GLY A 272 9.48 -18.55 16.24
C GLY A 272 10.63 -18.21 17.18
N SER A 273 11.79 -18.86 17.01
CA SER A 273 13.05 -18.35 17.57
C SER A 273 13.85 -17.67 16.48
N LEU A 274 14.40 -16.51 16.78
CA LEU A 274 15.39 -15.85 15.95
C LEU A 274 16.75 -16.38 16.32
N SER A 275 17.33 -17.20 15.44
CA SER A 275 18.74 -17.53 15.52
C SER A 275 19.49 -16.51 14.68
N ASP A 276 20.27 -15.67 15.37
CA ASP A 276 21.33 -14.83 14.81
C ASP A 276 22.35 -15.76 14.11
N ASP A 277 22.53 -15.65 12.79
CA ASP A 277 23.64 -16.24 12.03
C ASP A 277 24.31 -15.15 11.18
#